data_AF-L0IFI9-F1
#
_entry.id   AF-L0IFI9-F1
#
_cell.length_a   1.000
_cell.length_b   1.000
_cell.length_c   1.000
_cell.angle_alpha   90.00
_cell.angle_beta   90.00
_cell.angle_gamma   90.00
#
_symmetry.space_group_name_H-M   'P 1'
#
loop_
_entity.id
_entity.type
_entity.pdbx_description
1 polymer ?
#
loop_
_entity_poly.entity_id
_entity_poly.type
_entity_poly.pdbx_seq_one_letter_code
_entity_poly.pdbx_strand_id
1 'polypeptide(L)'
;MPISGLGLLVLLFVLAFAFGAYRIIRTIKPFIVNAVVGLLGLLLLAWLGFGVEITPLVVLVVAIGGIPGAILVVLLAYLGIGFEPATVIALLAAI
;
A
#
# COMPACT_ATOMS: atom_id res chain seq x y z
N MET A 1 39.50 5.86 27.41
CA MET A 1 38.96 7.21 27.17
C MET A 1 37.49 7.20 27.56
N PRO A 2 37.03 8.01 28.53
CA PRO A 2 35.60 8.13 28.80
C PRO A 2 34.89 8.66 27.54
N ILE A 3 33.70 8.14 27.25
CA ILE A 3 32.88 8.61 26.14
C ILE A 3 32.56 10.08 26.41
N SER A 4 32.96 10.98 25.50
CA SER A 4 32.62 12.41 25.63
C SER A 4 31.09 12.56 25.55
N GLY A 5 30.52 13.60 26.19
CA GLY A 5 29.07 13.84 26.15
C GLY A 5 28.49 13.90 24.73
N LEU A 6 29.28 14.40 23.77
CA LEU A 6 28.98 14.36 22.33
C LEU A 6 28.95 12.92 21.78
N GLY A 7 29.93 12.08 22.14
CA GLY A 7 29.96 10.68 21.73
C GLY A 7 28.73 9.89 22.19
N LEU A 8 28.24 10.19 23.40
CA LEU A 8 27.01 9.58 23.91
C LEU A 8 25.76 10.02 23.11
N LEU A 9 25.65 11.31 22.76
CA LEU A 9 24.54 11.83 21.96
C LEU A 9 24.51 11.24 20.54
N VAL A 10 25.68 11.17 19.88
CA VAL A 10 25.79 10.57 18.55
C VAL A 10 25.39 9.09 18.59
N LEU A 11 25.85 8.36 19.60
CA LEU A 11 25.47 6.96 19.78
C LEU A 11 23.95 6.78 19.96
N LEU A 12 23.33 7.59 20.82
CA LEU A 12 21.88 7.55 21.03
C LEU A 12 21.11 7.90 19.75
N PHE A 13 21.57 8.88 18.99
CA PHE A 13 20.96 9.25 17.71
C PHE A 13 21.03 8.10 16.69
N VAL A 14 22.20 7.49 16.52
CA VAL A 14 22.38 6.35 15.60
C VAL A 14 21.50 5.18 16.00
N LEU A 15 21.41 4.87 17.30
CA LEU A 15 20.54 3.81 17.81
C LEU A 15 19.07 4.11 17.56
N ALA A 16 18.62 5.34 17.86
CA ALA A 16 17.25 5.77 17.62
C ALA A 16 16.89 5.68 16.13
N PHE A 17 17.79 6.13 15.25
CA PHE A 17 17.60 6.06 13.81
C PHE A 17 17.53 4.62 13.31
N ALA A 18 18.48 3.77 13.71
CA ALA A 18 18.51 2.36 13.31
C ALA A 18 17.26 1.61 13.78
N PHE A 19 16.85 1.83 15.03
CA PHE A 19 15.66 1.18 15.59
C PHE A 19 14.36 1.72 14.97
N GLY A 20 14.31 3.03 14.70
CA GLY A 20 13.21 3.66 13.96
C GLY A 20 13.06 3.08 12.57
N ALA A 21 14.14 3.02 11.79
CA ALA A 21 14.16 2.43 10.46
C ALA A 21 13.74 0.94 10.51
N TYR A 22 14.27 0.16 11.45
CA TYR A 22 13.91 -1.25 11.63
C TYR A 22 12.42 -1.43 11.88
N ARG A 23 11.82 -0.61 12.76
CA ARG A 23 10.36 -0.65 13.00
C ARG A 23 9.57 -0.35 11.73
N ILE A 24 9.93 0.71 11.00
CA ILE A 24 9.23 1.11 9.78
C ILE A 24 9.26 -0.03 8.76
N ILE A 25 10.44 -0.60 8.49
CA ILE A 25 10.59 -1.71 7.53
C ILE A 25 9.72 -2.90 7.95
N ARG A 26 9.71 -3.22 9.25
CA ARG A 26 8.90 -4.34 9.76
C ARG A 26 7.40 -4.09 9.67
N THR A 27 6.96 -2.85 9.80
CA THR A 27 5.55 -2.44 9.66
C THR A 27 5.07 -2.44 8.21
N ILE A 28 5.94 -2.23 7.23
CA ILE A 28 5.55 -2.21 5.80
C ILE A 28 5.43 -3.64 5.23
N LYS A 29 6.10 -4.64 5.81
CA LYS A 29 6.05 -6.04 5.33
C LYS A 29 4.63 -6.58 5.05
N PRO A 30 3.61 -6.37 5.92
CA PRO A 30 2.25 -6.85 5.66
C PRO A 30 1.60 -6.21 4.42
N PHE A 31 1.91 -4.95 4.10
CA PHE A 31 1.37 -4.29 2.90
C PHE A 31 1.81 -4.98 1.62
N ILE A 32 3.05 -5.46 1.58
CA ILE A 32 3.58 -6.20 0.43
C ILE A 32 2.83 -7.52 0.28
N VAL A 33 2.63 -8.25 1.38
CA VAL A 33 1.88 -9.52 1.35
C VAL A 33 0.43 -9.28 0.93
N ASN A 34 -0.23 -8.26 1.47
CA ASN A 34 -1.60 -7.90 1.09
C ASN A 34 -1.70 -7.52 -0.39
N ALA A 35 -0.77 -6.72 -0.89
CA ALA A 35 -0.70 -6.37 -2.31
C ALA A 35 -0.52 -7.62 -3.17
N VAL A 36 0.44 -8.48 -2.85
CA VAL A 36 0.70 -9.71 -3.62
C VAL A 36 -0.52 -10.62 -3.60
N VAL A 37 -1.07 -10.95 -2.43
CA VAL A 37 -2.20 -11.87 -2.31
C VAL A 37 -3.46 -11.29 -2.99
N GLY A 38 -3.73 -9.99 -2.81
CA GLY A 38 -4.89 -9.35 -3.43
C GLY A 38 -4.75 -9.18 -4.95
N LEU A 39 -3.55 -8.86 -5.45
CA LEU A 39 -3.27 -8.78 -6.88
C LEU A 39 -3.33 -10.16 -7.55
N LEU A 40 -2.85 -11.20 -6.88
CA LEU A 40 -3.06 -12.58 -7.32
C LEU A 40 -4.55 -12.93 -7.37
N GLY A 41 -5.34 -12.46 -6.41
CA GLY A 41 -6.80 -12.55 -6.44
C GLY A 41 -7.42 -11.84 -7.64
N LEU A 42 -7.02 -10.61 -7.93
CA LEU A 42 -7.47 -9.87 -9.12
C LEU A 42 -7.07 -10.58 -10.42
N LEU A 43 -5.89 -11.18 -10.48
CA LEU A 43 -5.44 -11.93 -11.64
C LEU A 43 -6.30 -13.19 -11.86
N LEU A 44 -6.66 -13.90 -10.79
CA LEU A 44 -7.60 -15.02 -10.86
C LEU A 44 -8.97 -14.55 -11.36
N LEU A 45 -9.49 -13.44 -10.83
CA LEU A 45 -10.76 -12.86 -11.28
C LEU A 45 -10.73 -12.43 -12.74
N ALA A 46 -9.62 -11.85 -13.21
CA ALA A 46 -9.42 -11.51 -14.61
C ALA A 46 -9.49 -12.76 -15.51
N TRP A 47 -8.92 -13.89 -15.06
CA TRP A 47 -9.03 -15.16 -15.78
C TRP A 47 -10.47 -15.72 -15.82
N LEU A 48 -11.28 -15.44 -14.81
CA LEU A 48 -12.72 -15.75 -14.80
C LEU A 48 -13.58 -14.77 -15.64
N GLY A 49 -12.97 -13.74 -16.24
CA GLY A 49 -13.66 -12.73 -17.05
C GLY A 49 -14.04 -11.45 -16.30
N PHE A 50 -13.65 -11.31 -15.03
CA PHE A 50 -13.88 -10.13 -14.19
C PHE A 50 -12.65 -9.21 -14.21
N GLY A 51 -12.11 -8.95 -15.40
CA GLY A 51 -10.89 -8.15 -15.58
C GLY A 51 -11.10 -6.69 -15.15
N VAL A 52 -10.15 -6.17 -14.35
CA VAL A 52 -10.10 -4.77 -13.93
C VAL A 52 -8.74 -4.20 -14.28
N GLU A 53 -8.71 -2.93 -14.70
CA GLU A 53 -7.45 -2.23 -14.96
C GLU A 53 -6.61 -2.09 -13.68
N ILE A 54 -5.35 -2.52 -13.74
CA ILE A 54 -4.42 -2.40 -12.62
C ILE A 54 -3.71 -1.04 -12.72
N THR A 55 -4.21 -0.06 -11.98
CA THR A 55 -3.59 1.25 -11.83
C THR A 55 -2.79 1.34 -10.52
N PRO A 56 -1.89 2.33 -10.35
CA PRO A 56 -1.20 2.55 -9.08
C PRO A 56 -2.15 2.73 -7.89
N LEU A 57 -3.35 3.29 -8.14
CA LEU A 57 -4.38 3.46 -7.13
C LEU A 57 -5.00 2.11 -6.71
N VAL A 58 -5.29 1.23 -7.68
CA VAL A 58 -5.75 -0.14 -7.39
C VAL A 58 -4.72 -0.89 -6.55
N VAL A 59 -3.43 -0.83 -6.91
CA VAL A 59 -2.36 -1.46 -6.13
C VAL A 59 -2.33 -0.92 -4.70
N LEU A 60 -2.54 0.39 -4.49
CA LEU A 60 -2.57 0.98 -3.16
C LEU A 60 -3.77 0.50 -2.33
N VAL A 61 -4.97 0.47 -2.93
CA VAL A 61 -6.19 -0.04 -2.28
C VAL A 61 -6.00 -1.50 -1.88
N VAL A 62 -5.44 -2.31 -2.76
CA VAL A 62 -5.16 -3.73 -2.51
C VAL A 62 -4.03 -3.91 -1.49
N ALA A 63 -3.02 -3.04 -1.46
CA ALA A 63 -1.96 -3.10 -0.45
C ALA A 63 -2.49 -2.82 0.97
N ILE A 64 -3.45 -1.89 1.10
CA ILE A 64 -4.09 -1.55 2.37
C ILE A 64 -5.09 -2.64 2.77
N GLY A 65 -5.96 -3.06 1.83
CA GLY A 65 -7.11 -3.91 2.11
C GLY A 65 -6.93 -5.40 1.82
N GLY A 66 -5.86 -5.81 1.13
CA GLY A 66 -5.61 -7.18 0.71
C GLY A 66 -6.69 -7.75 -0.22
N ILE A 67 -7.11 -8.99 0.03
CA ILE A 67 -8.23 -9.64 -0.67
C ILE A 67 -9.54 -8.83 -0.54
N PRO A 68 -9.95 -8.36 0.66
CA PRO A 68 -11.09 -7.44 0.77
C PRO A 68 -10.98 -6.22 -0.16
N GLY A 69 -9.79 -5.62 -0.27
CA GLY A 69 -9.52 -4.52 -1.21
C GLY A 69 -9.71 -4.91 -2.67
N ALA A 70 -9.22 -6.08 -3.07
CA ALA A 70 -9.41 -6.62 -4.42
C ALA A 70 -10.90 -6.83 -4.76
N ILE A 71 -11.67 -7.38 -3.82
CA ILE A 71 -13.12 -7.57 -3.99
C ILE A 71 -13.82 -6.21 -4.17
N LEU A 72 -13.48 -5.22 -3.33
CA LEU A 72 -14.02 -3.87 -3.46
C LEU A 72 -13.70 -3.25 -4.82
N VAL A 73 -12.47 -3.41 -5.31
CA VAL A 73 -12.05 -2.89 -6.62
C VAL A 73 -12.91 -3.46 -7.73
N VAL A 74 -13.13 -4.77 -7.71
CA VAL A 74 -13.97 -5.46 -8.70
C VAL A 74 -15.40 -4.95 -8.62
N LEU A 75 -15.99 -4.90 -7.42
CA LEU A 75 -17.36 -4.40 -7.24
C LEU A 75 -17.53 -2.96 -7.76
N LEU A 76 -16.57 -2.07 -7.47
CA LEU A 76 -16.60 -0.69 -7.95
C LEU A 76 -16.48 -0.61 -9.47
N ALA A 77 -15.63 -1.44 -10.09
CA ALA A 77 -15.51 -1.52 -11.53
C ALA A 77 -16.85 -1.94 -12.19
N TYR A 78 -17.58 -2.89 -11.60
CA TYR A 78 -18.91 -3.28 -12.09
C TYR A 78 -19.97 -2.18 -11.93
N LEU A 79 -19.82 -1.30 -10.93
CA LEU A 79 -20.70 -0.14 -10.72
C LEU A 79 -20.37 1.03 -11.66
N GLY A 80 -19.40 0.88 -12.58
CA GLY A 80 -18.92 1.95 -13.45
C GLY A 80 -18.04 2.97 -12.72
N ILE A 81 -17.77 2.76 -11.43
CA ILE A 81 -16.81 3.53 -10.63
C ILE A 81 -15.44 2.87 -10.82
N GLY A 82 -14.93 2.93 -12.05
CA GLY A 82 -13.58 2.47 -12.37
C GLY A 82 -12.54 3.37 -11.72
N PHE A 83 -11.32 2.86 -11.52
CA PHE A 83 -10.18 3.68 -11.08
C PHE A 83 -9.47 4.35 -12.28
N GLU A 84 -10.25 4.82 -13.24
CA GLU A 84 -9.72 5.58 -14.37
C GLU A 84 -9.36 7.01 -13.94
N PRO A 85 -8.38 7.66 -14.59
CA PRO A 85 -8.05 9.05 -14.30
C PRO A 85 -9.28 9.98 -14.39
N ALA A 86 -10.19 9.70 -15.33
CA ALA A 86 -11.39 10.50 -15.57
C ALA A 86 -12.40 10.44 -14.40
N THR A 87 -12.58 9.28 -13.78
CA THR A 87 -13.53 9.12 -12.66
C THR A 87 -13.01 9.75 -11.37
N VAL A 88 -11.70 9.69 -11.13
CA VAL A 88 -11.05 10.37 -9.98
C VAL A 88 -11.20 11.89 -10.10
N ILE A 89 -11.01 12.44 -11.31
CA ILE A 89 -11.21 13.87 -11.57
C ILE A 89 -12.68 14.25 -11.34
N ALA A 90 -13.63 13.44 -11.82
CA ALA A 90 -15.06 13.69 -11.62
C ALA A 90 -15.47 13.67 -10.14
N LEU A 91 -14.92 12.76 -9.33
CA LEU A 91 -15.19 12.69 -7.89
C LEU A 91 -14.63 13.92 -7.15
N LEU A 92 -13.39 14.32 -7.45
CA LEU A 92 -12.78 15.51 -6.85
C LEU A 92 -13.50 16.80 -7.25
N ALA A 93 -14.09 16.85 -8.46
CA ALA A 93 -14.91 17.98 -8.89
C ALA A 93 -16.31 18.03 -8.24
N ALA A 94 -16.75 16.93 -7.62
CA ALA A 94 -18.06 16.80 -6.98
C ALA A 94 -18.05 17.03 -5.46
N ILE A 95 -16.88 17.25 -4.86
CA ILE A 95 -16.67 17.55 -3.43
C ILE A 95 -16.20 18.99 -3.30
#